data_AF-A0A1X0NP44-F1
#
_entry.id   AF-A0A1X0NP44-F1
#
_cell.length_a   1.000
_cell.length_b   1.000
_cell.length_c   1.000
_cell.angle_alpha   90.00
_cell.angle_beta   90.00
_cell.angle_gamma   90.00
#
_symmetry.space_group_name_H-M   'P 1'
#
loop_
_entity.id
_entity.type
_entity.pdbx_description
1 polymer ?
#
loop_
_entity_poly.entity_id
_entity_poly.type
_entity_poly.pdbx_seq_one_letter_code
_entity_poly.pdbx_strand_id
1 'polypeptide(L)'
;MTTMFVQLRRVVYLLVLLHCCMCVAYAEDGSDAGEVSSSNAEDVFGSAERNLTVAVDSAYEHILYVYGCMSAFKEKKKLCEDNSERAAAVAKKINASLEEIKKLEEDDKKWEQYGKWINDNEAKIKENLKEYENVTSSITDIVLLSEACKKPPHNLVNLTKQLGEARRRFLEVHQNKTHEKPEIMRLDKNSSITKQKLSDLTERLGSEHDELKPLMDVTKSVVKATRAVEDLRESLGLDSLRLMGNKEEWNKELMRREEERRSDVARMLEEAKAKIKEEIHRRVQEELLEEEKKRKDVEQPPTKTEGSGGSEEETNKGVEEAEKEQVTRAAEKVREEETKRAAKKATNGNDGSHSPALVHSPLLLILLSVLGCTLVC
;
A
#
# COMPACT_ATOMS: atom_id res chain seq x y z
N MET A 1 37.20 -0.48 34.36
CA MET A 1 36.34 -0.28 33.16
C MET A 1 34.87 -0.66 33.37
N THR A 2 34.46 -1.23 34.51
CA THR A 2 33.06 -1.59 34.79
C THR A 2 32.22 -0.46 35.40
N THR A 3 32.85 0.60 35.92
CA THR A 3 32.17 1.73 36.57
C THR A 3 31.50 2.69 35.58
N MET A 4 32.01 2.82 34.35
CA MET A 4 31.36 3.65 33.31
C MET A 4 30.06 3.03 32.78
N PHE A 5 29.96 1.70 32.77
CA PHE A 5 28.76 0.99 32.29
C PHE A 5 27.55 1.17 33.24
N VAL A 6 27.80 1.32 34.54
CA VAL A 6 26.75 1.57 35.54
C VAL A 6 26.20 2.98 35.43
N GLN A 7 27.04 3.96 35.08
CA GLN A 7 26.61 5.35 34.86
C GLN A 7 25.72 5.47 33.61
N LEU A 8 26.08 4.80 32.51
CA LEU A 8 25.27 4.77 31.29
C LEU A 8 23.88 4.14 31.52
N ARG A 9 23.79 3.04 32.28
CA ARG A 9 22.50 2.42 32.61
C ARG A 9 21.59 3.36 33.40
N ARG A 10 22.12 4.13 34.35
CA ARG A 10 21.32 5.09 35.15
C ARG A 10 20.75 6.24 34.31
N VAL A 11 21.51 6.73 33.33
CA VAL A 11 21.05 7.80 32.43
C VAL A 11 19.91 7.30 31.53
N VAL A 12 20.01 6.06 31.03
CA VAL A 12 18.93 5.46 30.21
C VAL A 12 17.64 5.31 31.01
N TYR A 13 17.70 4.85 32.27
CA TYR A 13 16.49 4.76 33.11
C TYR A 13 15.85 6.11 33.39
N LEU A 14 16.66 7.16 33.59
CA LEU A 14 16.15 8.52 33.78
C LEU A 14 15.48 9.07 32.52
N LEU A 15 16.03 8.82 31.34
CA LEU A 15 15.42 9.24 30.08
C LEU A 15 14.09 8.53 29.81
N VAL A 16 14.00 7.23 30.12
CA VAL A 16 12.75 6.47 30.00
C VAL A 16 11.69 6.99 30.98
N LEU A 17 12.08 7.30 32.22
CA LEU A 17 11.19 7.92 33.20
C LEU A 17 10.72 9.31 32.76
N LEU A 18 11.62 10.14 32.25
CA LEU A 18 11.28 11.48 31.76
C LEU A 18 10.33 11.43 30.55
N HIS A 19 10.54 10.47 29.64
CA HIS A 19 9.66 10.24 28.50
C HIS A 19 8.27 9.77 28.96
N CYS A 20 8.21 8.88 29.96
CA CYS A 20 6.95 8.42 30.56
C CYS A 20 6.21 9.57 31.26
N CYS A 21 6.92 10.43 32.00
CA CYS A 21 6.35 11.62 32.64
C CYS A 21 5.82 12.64 31.62
N MET A 22 6.51 12.86 30.49
CA MET A 22 5.99 13.72 29.42
C MET A 22 4.71 13.17 28.79
N CYS A 23 4.62 11.85 28.58
CA CYS A 23 3.40 11.23 28.05
C CYS A 23 2.20 11.39 28.99
N VAL A 24 2.42 11.39 30.31
CA VAL A 24 1.34 11.59 31.31
C VAL A 24 0.93 13.06 31.40
N ALA A 25 1.88 13.99 31.39
CA ALA A 25 1.56 15.43 31.43
C ALA A 25 0.79 15.90 30.18
N TYR A 26 1.11 15.36 28.99
CA TYR A 26 0.39 15.68 27.75
C TYR A 26 -1.05 15.13 27.71
N ALA A 27 -1.39 14.18 28.58
CA ALA A 27 -2.75 13.64 28.67
C ALA A 27 -3.68 14.50 29.54
N GLU A 28 -3.13 15.39 30.37
CA GLU A 28 -3.89 16.17 31.36
C GLU A 28 -4.32 17.56 30.83
N ASP A 29 -3.58 18.12 29.86
CA ASP A 29 -3.88 19.41 29.20
C ASP A 29 -5.07 19.34 28.20
N GLY A 30 -5.72 18.19 28.04
CA GLY A 30 -6.90 18.02 27.19
C GLY A 30 -8.25 18.21 27.90
N SER A 31 -8.26 18.45 29.21
CA SER A 31 -9.49 18.54 30.01
C SER A 31 -9.70 19.91 30.64
N ASP A 32 -9.61 20.97 29.83
CA ASP A 32 -10.11 22.28 30.22
C ASP A 32 -11.65 22.19 30.24
N ALA A 33 -12.19 21.84 31.40
CA ALA A 33 -13.61 21.86 31.73
C ALA A 33 -14.07 23.31 31.85
N GLY A 34 -14.03 24.01 30.72
CA GLY A 34 -14.68 25.29 30.53
C GLY A 34 -16.18 25.13 30.68
N GLU A 35 -16.69 25.80 31.70
CA GLU A 35 -18.05 26.32 31.87
C GLU A 35 -18.95 26.11 30.63
N VAL A 36 -19.97 25.26 30.79
CA VAL A 36 -20.98 24.94 29.78
C VAL A 36 -21.81 26.19 29.50
N SER A 37 -21.26 27.09 28.68
CA SER A 37 -22.03 28.01 27.87
C SER A 37 -22.94 27.14 27.01
N SER A 38 -24.24 27.41 27.06
CA SER A 38 -25.29 26.76 26.26
C SER A 38 -25.05 27.01 24.76
N SER A 39 -24.03 26.38 24.18
CA SER A 39 -23.77 26.35 22.75
C SER A 39 -24.83 25.48 22.10
N ASN A 40 -25.87 26.18 21.63
CA ASN A 40 -26.75 25.90 20.50
C ASN A 40 -26.63 24.49 19.89
N ALA A 41 -27.75 23.75 19.92
CA ALA A 41 -27.91 22.45 19.28
C ALA A 41 -27.39 22.40 17.81
N GLU A 42 -27.39 23.52 17.09
CA GLU A 42 -26.81 23.64 15.74
C GLU A 42 -25.31 23.25 15.66
N ASP A 43 -24.52 23.49 16.70
CA ASP A 43 -23.09 23.15 16.69
C ASP A 43 -22.88 21.63 16.80
N VAL A 44 -23.79 20.91 17.47
CA VAL A 44 -23.75 19.45 17.62
C VAL A 44 -24.01 18.75 16.27
N PHE A 45 -25.01 19.21 15.49
CA PHE A 45 -25.27 18.71 14.14
C PHE A 45 -24.06 18.90 13.23
N GLY A 46 -23.55 20.14 13.17
CA GLY A 46 -22.41 20.47 12.32
C GLY A 46 -21.15 19.68 12.69
N SER A 47 -20.95 19.35 13.97
CA SER A 47 -19.82 18.53 14.43
C SER A 47 -19.94 17.06 13.98
N ALA A 48 -21.12 16.46 14.09
CA ALA A 48 -21.35 15.08 13.67
C ALA A 48 -21.17 14.90 12.14
N GLU A 49 -21.70 15.82 11.34
CA GLU A 49 -21.52 15.84 9.88
C GLU A 49 -20.05 15.99 9.47
N ARG A 50 -19.32 16.94 10.10
CA ARG A 50 -17.89 17.14 9.86
C ARG A 50 -17.07 15.90 10.21
N ASN A 51 -17.33 15.30 11.36
CA ASN A 51 -16.62 14.09 11.81
C ASN A 51 -16.85 12.91 10.87
N LEU A 52 -18.09 12.70 10.41
CA LEU A 52 -18.38 11.65 9.44
C LEU A 52 -17.71 11.92 8.10
N THR A 53 -17.70 13.17 7.63
CA THR A 53 -17.03 13.57 6.38
C THR A 53 -15.53 13.24 6.44
N VAL A 54 -14.84 13.67 7.50
CA VAL A 54 -13.41 13.38 7.71
C VAL A 54 -13.14 11.88 7.77
N ALA A 55 -13.99 11.10 8.45
CA ALA A 55 -13.83 9.66 8.54
C ALA A 55 -14.05 8.97 7.18
N VAL A 56 -15.02 9.42 6.39
CA VAL A 56 -15.28 8.93 5.03
C VAL A 56 -14.10 9.24 4.11
N ASP A 57 -13.60 10.48 4.12
CA ASP A 57 -12.47 10.89 3.27
C ASP A 57 -11.19 10.11 3.63
N SER A 58 -10.90 9.96 4.91
CA SER A 58 -9.75 9.18 5.39
C SER A 58 -9.85 7.70 4.98
N ALA A 59 -11.02 7.10 5.15
CA ALA A 59 -11.27 5.73 4.71
C ALA A 59 -11.16 5.58 3.18
N TYR A 60 -11.64 6.57 2.42
CA TYR A 60 -11.59 6.57 0.97
C TYR A 60 -10.16 6.64 0.44
N GLU A 61 -9.34 7.55 0.97
CA GLU A 61 -7.91 7.65 0.63
C GLU A 61 -7.17 6.33 0.91
N HIS A 62 -7.50 5.67 2.03
CA HIS A 62 -6.92 4.36 2.35
C HIS A 62 -7.38 3.27 1.37
N ILE A 63 -8.68 3.23 1.03
CA ILE A 63 -9.22 2.31 0.02
C ILE A 63 -8.49 2.49 -1.32
N LEU A 64 -8.34 3.73 -1.79
CA LEU A 64 -7.63 4.03 -3.04
C LEU A 64 -6.18 3.55 -3.00
N TYR A 65 -5.49 3.81 -1.90
CA TYR A 65 -4.10 3.42 -1.72
C TYR A 65 -3.95 1.89 -1.76
N VAL A 66 -4.75 1.15 -0.98
CA VAL A 66 -4.64 -0.32 -0.94
C VAL A 66 -5.04 -0.95 -2.27
N TYR A 67 -6.14 -0.51 -2.89
CA TYR A 67 -6.52 -1.02 -4.21
C TYR A 67 -5.50 -0.67 -5.29
N GLY A 68 -4.91 0.53 -5.25
CA GLY A 68 -3.81 0.91 -6.15
C GLY A 68 -2.62 -0.03 -6.01
N CYS A 69 -2.22 -0.33 -4.76
CA CYS A 69 -1.19 -1.32 -4.47
C CYS A 69 -1.53 -2.72 -5.00
N MET A 70 -2.73 -3.23 -4.72
CA MET A 70 -3.17 -4.54 -5.20
C MET A 70 -3.19 -4.60 -6.73
N SER A 71 -3.66 -3.53 -7.40
CA SER A 71 -3.68 -3.44 -8.85
C SER A 71 -2.26 -3.47 -9.43
N ALA A 72 -1.33 -2.68 -8.88
CA ALA A 72 0.06 -2.67 -9.29
C ALA A 72 0.74 -4.05 -9.09
N PHE A 73 0.44 -4.75 -7.98
CA PHE A 73 0.93 -6.10 -7.76
C PHE A 73 0.34 -7.12 -8.73
N LYS A 74 -0.95 -6.99 -9.06
CA LYS A 74 -1.62 -7.87 -10.02
C LYS A 74 -0.96 -7.84 -11.39
N GLU A 75 -0.55 -6.65 -11.85
CA GLU A 75 0.21 -6.49 -13.10
C GLU A 75 1.59 -7.17 -13.05
N LYS A 76 2.18 -7.29 -11.87
CA LYS A 76 3.49 -7.95 -11.63
C LYS A 76 3.38 -9.40 -11.19
N LYS A 77 2.17 -9.96 -11.07
CA LYS A 77 1.93 -11.33 -10.55
C LYS A 77 2.76 -12.39 -11.27
N LYS A 78 2.66 -12.45 -12.61
CA LYS A 78 3.41 -13.42 -13.42
C LYS A 78 4.92 -13.27 -13.24
N LEU A 79 5.41 -12.03 -13.16
CA LEU A 79 6.82 -11.75 -12.91
C LEU A 79 7.27 -12.27 -11.53
N CYS A 80 6.41 -12.22 -10.51
CA CYS A 80 6.70 -12.83 -9.21
C CYS A 80 6.80 -14.36 -9.32
N GLU A 81 5.84 -15.01 -9.98
CA GLU A 81 5.79 -16.47 -10.15
C GLU A 81 7.04 -16.97 -10.89
N ASP A 82 7.34 -16.40 -12.06
CA ASP A 82 8.50 -16.75 -12.89
C ASP A 82 9.82 -16.54 -12.11
N ASN A 83 9.94 -15.43 -11.39
CA ASN A 83 11.17 -15.15 -10.62
C ASN A 83 11.28 -15.99 -9.35
N SER A 84 10.18 -16.44 -8.74
CA SER A 84 10.22 -17.35 -7.60
C SER A 84 10.84 -18.68 -7.99
N GLU A 85 10.40 -19.25 -9.11
CA GLU A 85 10.94 -20.50 -9.64
C GLU A 85 12.43 -20.36 -10.01
N ARG A 86 12.78 -19.27 -10.72
CA ARG A 86 14.18 -18.98 -11.07
C ARG A 86 15.06 -18.80 -9.83
N ALA A 87 14.59 -18.06 -8.81
CA ALA A 87 15.31 -17.89 -7.56
C ALA A 87 15.54 -19.24 -6.84
N ALA A 88 14.52 -20.10 -6.80
CA ALA A 88 14.64 -21.43 -6.20
C ALA A 88 15.62 -22.31 -6.98
N ALA A 89 15.61 -22.25 -8.32
CA ALA A 89 16.56 -22.97 -9.16
C ALA A 89 18.00 -22.49 -8.94
N VAL A 90 18.23 -21.18 -8.90
CA VAL A 90 19.53 -20.57 -8.59
C VAL A 90 20.03 -21.02 -7.22
N ALA A 91 19.20 -20.95 -6.18
CA ALA A 91 19.55 -21.41 -4.84
C ALA A 91 19.98 -22.88 -4.84
N LYS A 92 19.25 -23.75 -5.57
CA LYS A 92 19.59 -25.17 -5.70
C LYS A 92 20.94 -25.39 -6.40
N LYS A 93 21.21 -24.67 -7.50
CA LYS A 93 22.49 -24.76 -8.23
C LYS A 93 23.67 -24.33 -7.36
N ILE A 94 23.53 -23.25 -6.61
CA ILE A 94 24.57 -22.73 -5.72
C ILE A 94 24.81 -23.68 -4.55
N ASN A 95 23.74 -24.21 -3.94
CA ASN A 95 23.87 -25.20 -2.87
C ASN A 95 24.57 -26.49 -3.35
N ALA A 96 24.36 -26.91 -4.60
CA ALA A 96 25.11 -28.05 -5.15
C ALA A 96 26.63 -27.78 -5.19
N SER A 97 27.04 -26.58 -5.61
CA SER A 97 28.46 -26.16 -5.56
C SER A 97 29.00 -26.10 -4.13
N LEU A 98 28.19 -25.65 -3.16
CA LEU A 98 28.56 -25.65 -1.75
C LEU A 98 28.81 -27.06 -1.21
N GLU A 99 27.94 -28.01 -1.54
CA GLU A 99 28.13 -29.42 -1.12
C GLU A 99 29.35 -30.07 -1.77
N GLU A 100 29.72 -29.67 -3.00
CA GLU A 100 30.98 -30.08 -3.62
C GLU A 100 32.19 -29.52 -2.86
N ILE A 101 32.14 -28.24 -2.43
CA ILE A 101 33.20 -27.60 -1.63
C ILE A 101 33.36 -28.29 -0.27
N LYS A 102 32.27 -28.52 0.47
CA LYS A 102 32.31 -29.17 1.79
C LYS A 102 32.98 -30.54 1.76
N LYS A 103 32.70 -31.34 0.71
CA LYS A 103 33.35 -32.65 0.52
C LYS A 103 34.85 -32.54 0.29
N LEU A 104 35.33 -31.44 -0.28
CA LEU A 104 36.77 -31.19 -0.44
C LEU A 104 37.42 -30.73 0.87
N GLU A 105 36.69 -30.03 1.73
CA GLU A 105 37.16 -29.58 3.05
C GLU A 105 37.32 -30.72 4.06
N GLU A 106 36.49 -31.78 3.97
CA GLU A 106 36.58 -32.96 4.83
C GLU A 106 37.86 -33.79 4.59
N ASP A 107 38.49 -33.66 3.41
CA ASP A 107 39.75 -34.31 3.09
C ASP A 107 40.95 -33.39 3.40
N ASP A 108 41.48 -33.47 4.62
CA ASP A 108 42.60 -32.67 5.20
C ASP A 108 43.87 -32.50 4.31
N LYS A 109 44.01 -33.25 3.22
CA LYS A 109 45.20 -33.30 2.35
C LYS A 109 45.01 -32.68 0.95
N LYS A 110 43.95 -31.91 0.71
CA LYS A 110 43.52 -31.58 -0.67
C LYS A 110 43.37 -30.10 -1.02
N TRP A 111 44.13 -29.19 -0.40
CA TRP A 111 44.19 -27.78 -0.83
C TRP A 111 44.52 -27.61 -2.33
N GLU A 112 45.36 -28.49 -2.90
CA GLU A 112 45.63 -28.50 -4.34
C GLU A 112 44.39 -28.88 -5.18
N GLN A 113 43.54 -29.77 -4.68
CA GLN A 113 42.31 -30.17 -5.37
C GLN A 113 41.24 -29.09 -5.27
N TYR A 114 41.21 -28.33 -4.17
CA TYR A 114 40.33 -27.18 -4.01
C TYR A 114 40.61 -26.07 -5.04
N GLY A 115 41.88 -25.66 -5.18
CA GLY A 115 42.27 -24.66 -6.17
C GLY A 115 41.99 -25.11 -7.61
N LYS A 116 42.21 -26.40 -7.91
CA LYS A 116 41.84 -26.99 -9.20
C LYS A 116 40.32 -26.98 -9.43
N TRP A 117 39.53 -27.40 -8.43
CA TRP A 117 38.07 -27.41 -8.51
C TRP A 117 37.51 -26.01 -8.77
N ILE A 118 38.07 -24.97 -8.13
CA ILE A 118 37.67 -23.58 -8.38
C ILE A 118 37.88 -23.21 -9.84
N ASN A 119 39.06 -23.49 -10.39
CA ASN A 119 39.37 -23.14 -11.78
C ASN A 119 38.48 -23.91 -12.76
N ASP A 120 38.23 -25.19 -12.49
CA ASP A 120 37.37 -26.05 -13.32
C ASP A 120 35.88 -25.62 -13.26
N ASN A 121 35.44 -25.01 -12.15
CA ASN A 121 34.05 -24.58 -11.94
C ASN A 121 33.82 -23.07 -12.06
N GLU A 122 34.85 -22.27 -12.34
CA GLU A 122 34.78 -20.80 -12.37
C GLU A 122 33.66 -20.28 -13.28
N ALA A 123 33.54 -20.84 -14.49
CA ALA A 123 32.50 -20.44 -15.44
C ALA A 123 31.08 -20.75 -14.91
N LYS A 124 30.89 -21.94 -14.32
CA LYS A 124 29.62 -22.38 -13.72
C LYS A 124 29.22 -21.48 -12.55
N ILE A 125 30.18 -21.13 -11.68
CA ILE A 125 29.93 -20.22 -10.55
C ILE A 125 29.52 -18.84 -11.06
N LYS A 126 30.27 -18.27 -12.01
CA LYS A 126 29.94 -16.95 -12.59
C LYS A 126 28.58 -16.94 -13.29
N GLU A 127 28.22 -18.01 -13.98
CA GLU A 127 26.91 -18.15 -14.61
C GLU A 127 25.79 -18.17 -13.55
N ASN A 128 25.91 -18.96 -12.49
CA ASN A 128 24.94 -19.00 -11.40
C ASN A 128 24.77 -17.63 -10.72
N LEU A 129 25.87 -16.90 -10.52
CA LEU A 129 25.85 -15.56 -9.92
C LEU A 129 25.19 -14.53 -10.84
N LYS A 130 25.44 -14.61 -12.16
CA LYS A 130 24.77 -13.77 -13.14
C LYS A 130 23.26 -14.05 -13.16
N GLU A 131 22.86 -15.32 -13.05
CA GLU A 131 21.45 -15.69 -12.95
C GLU A 131 20.81 -15.14 -11.67
N TYR A 132 21.50 -15.23 -10.54
CA TYR A 132 21.09 -14.60 -9.28
C TYR A 132 20.91 -13.08 -9.41
N GLU A 133 21.87 -12.38 -10.01
CA GLU A 133 21.82 -10.93 -10.22
C GLU A 133 20.63 -10.54 -11.10
N ASN A 134 20.38 -11.30 -12.17
CA ASN A 134 19.23 -11.08 -13.05
C ASN A 134 17.91 -11.25 -12.32
N VAL A 135 17.78 -12.28 -11.48
CA VAL A 135 16.57 -12.51 -10.67
C VAL A 135 16.38 -11.37 -9.67
N THR A 136 17.43 -11.00 -8.95
CA THR A 136 17.40 -9.92 -7.95
C THR A 136 17.02 -8.58 -8.59
N SER A 137 17.63 -8.26 -9.74
CA SER A 137 17.31 -7.04 -10.50
C SER A 137 15.88 -7.04 -11.05
N SER A 138 15.34 -8.21 -11.40
CA SER A 138 13.98 -8.34 -11.93
C SER A 138 12.92 -8.16 -10.85
N ILE A 139 13.23 -8.49 -9.60
CA ILE A 139 12.31 -8.33 -8.47
C ILE A 139 12.46 -6.99 -7.74
N THR A 140 13.45 -6.17 -8.09
CA THR A 140 13.66 -4.84 -7.47
C THR A 140 12.39 -3.98 -7.51
N ASP A 141 11.68 -3.94 -8.63
CA ASP A 141 10.38 -3.24 -8.74
C ASP A 141 9.37 -3.72 -7.70
N ILE A 142 9.31 -5.03 -7.51
CA ILE A 142 8.34 -5.69 -6.64
C ILE A 142 8.65 -5.38 -5.17
N VAL A 143 9.94 -5.36 -4.80
CA VAL A 143 10.41 -4.96 -3.46
C VAL A 143 10.11 -3.49 -3.20
N LEU A 144 10.45 -2.61 -4.13
CA LEU A 144 10.18 -1.18 -4.02
C LEU A 144 8.66 -0.91 -3.94
N LEU A 145 7.86 -1.63 -4.72
CA LEU A 145 6.40 -1.53 -4.66
C LEU A 145 5.87 -2.00 -3.31
N SER A 146 6.40 -3.11 -2.76
CA SER A 146 6.06 -3.58 -1.42
C SER A 146 6.40 -2.54 -0.35
N GLU A 147 7.57 -1.93 -0.42
CA GLU A 147 7.95 -0.86 0.49
C GLU A 147 7.02 0.36 0.37
N ALA A 148 6.73 0.77 -0.86
CA ALA A 148 5.83 1.87 -1.15
C ALA A 148 4.40 1.61 -0.66
N CYS A 149 3.98 0.34 -0.59
CA CYS A 149 2.67 -0.13 -0.15
C CYS A 149 2.56 -0.47 1.35
N LYS A 150 3.68 -0.55 2.08
CA LYS A 150 3.72 -0.76 3.53
C LYS A 150 3.45 0.49 4.35
N LYS A 151 3.35 1.66 3.70
CA LYS A 151 3.18 2.97 4.36
C LYS A 151 1.75 3.51 4.25
N PRO A 152 0.65 2.72 4.42
CA PRO A 152 -0.64 3.37 4.51
C PRO A 152 -0.67 4.26 5.77
N PRO A 153 -1.33 5.42 5.69
CA PRO A 153 -1.34 6.39 6.78
C PRO A 153 -2.02 5.87 8.05
N HIS A 154 -2.87 4.83 7.94
CA HIS A 154 -3.66 4.30 9.03
C HIS A 154 -3.83 2.78 8.94
N ASN A 155 -4.01 2.13 10.08
CA ASN A 155 -4.38 0.71 10.17
C ASN A 155 -5.85 0.54 9.75
N LEU A 156 -6.12 -0.39 8.83
CA LEU A 156 -7.46 -0.70 8.28
C LEU A 156 -8.51 -1.00 9.37
N VAL A 157 -8.11 -1.71 10.44
CA VAL A 157 -8.98 -2.02 11.59
C VAL A 157 -9.37 -0.75 12.33
N ASN A 158 -8.40 0.15 12.53
CA ASN A 158 -8.65 1.42 13.21
C ASN A 158 -9.55 2.34 12.36
N LEU A 159 -9.33 2.42 11.05
CA LEU A 159 -10.19 3.18 10.13
C LEU A 159 -11.63 2.67 10.14
N THR A 160 -11.82 1.35 10.10
CA THR A 160 -13.14 0.73 10.14
C THR A 160 -13.87 1.07 11.44
N LYS A 161 -13.15 1.06 12.58
CA LYS A 161 -13.69 1.47 13.89
C LYS A 161 -14.05 2.96 13.90
N GLN A 162 -13.16 3.83 13.46
CA GLN A 162 -13.37 5.28 13.41
C GLN A 162 -14.57 5.65 12.53
N LEU A 163 -14.68 5.06 11.34
CA LEU A 163 -15.83 5.26 10.45
C LEU A 163 -17.13 4.75 11.09
N GLY A 164 -17.09 3.59 11.74
CA GLY A 164 -18.24 3.03 12.45
C GLY A 164 -18.73 3.91 13.60
N GLU A 165 -17.81 4.48 14.38
CA GLU A 165 -18.12 5.40 15.48
C GLU A 165 -18.67 6.74 14.97
N ALA A 166 -18.03 7.32 13.95
CA ALA A 166 -18.49 8.57 13.34
C ALA A 166 -19.89 8.42 12.74
N ARG A 167 -20.15 7.31 12.03
CA ARG A 167 -21.48 7.01 11.45
C ARG A 167 -22.52 6.82 12.55
N ARG A 168 -22.19 6.15 13.65
CA ARG A 168 -23.13 5.96 14.77
C ARG A 168 -23.57 7.30 15.35
N ARG A 169 -22.61 8.20 15.66
CA ARG A 169 -22.90 9.54 16.19
C ARG A 169 -23.73 10.38 15.22
N PHE A 170 -23.40 10.31 13.93
CA PHE A 170 -24.20 10.95 12.88
C PHE A 170 -25.64 10.44 12.91
N LEU A 171 -25.85 9.11 12.91
CA LEU A 171 -27.19 8.54 12.95
C LEU A 171 -27.95 8.90 14.23
N GLU A 172 -27.30 8.95 15.39
CA GLU A 172 -27.89 9.38 16.68
C GLU A 172 -28.46 10.79 16.62
N VAL A 173 -27.74 11.71 15.97
CA VAL A 173 -28.16 13.11 15.82
C VAL A 173 -29.26 13.27 14.76
N HIS A 174 -29.33 12.37 13.77
CA HIS A 174 -30.27 12.41 12.65
C HIS A 174 -31.44 11.38 12.71
N GLN A 175 -31.67 10.70 13.85
CA GLN A 175 -32.62 9.56 13.96
C GLN A 175 -34.07 9.85 13.52
N ASN A 176 -34.56 11.08 13.70
CA ASN A 176 -35.99 11.41 13.61
C ASN A 176 -36.38 12.28 12.41
N LYS A 177 -35.48 12.53 11.46
CA LYS A 177 -35.75 13.49 10.37
C LYS A 177 -35.77 12.82 9.00
N THR A 178 -36.89 12.18 8.76
CA THR A 178 -37.33 11.48 7.54
C THR A 178 -37.40 12.34 6.26
N HIS A 179 -36.96 13.60 6.28
CA HIS A 179 -37.02 14.52 5.15
C HIS A 179 -35.76 15.40 4.99
N GLU A 180 -34.64 15.00 5.58
CA GLU A 180 -33.46 15.87 5.65
C GLU A 180 -32.71 16.01 4.33
N LYS A 181 -32.12 17.20 4.20
CA LYS A 181 -31.49 17.78 3.02
C LYS A 181 -30.72 16.76 2.17
N PRO A 182 -30.72 16.90 0.83
CA PRO A 182 -30.01 16.01 -0.08
C PRO A 182 -28.54 15.72 0.33
N GLU A 183 -27.85 16.67 0.97
CA GLU A 183 -26.48 16.47 1.44
C GLU A 183 -26.36 15.41 2.55
N ILE A 184 -27.30 15.39 3.50
CA ILE A 184 -27.31 14.45 4.65
C ILE A 184 -27.54 13.02 4.15
N MET A 185 -28.51 12.84 3.24
CA MET A 185 -28.77 11.54 2.60
C MET A 185 -27.55 11.05 1.83
N ARG A 186 -26.87 11.94 1.12
CA ARG A 186 -25.65 11.62 0.35
C ARG A 186 -24.50 11.21 1.28
N LEU A 187 -24.31 11.90 2.40
CA LEU A 187 -23.25 11.57 3.36
C LEU A 187 -23.50 10.22 4.06
N ASP A 188 -24.76 9.92 4.43
CA ASP A 188 -25.09 8.60 4.96
C ASP A 188 -24.84 7.49 3.94
N LYS A 189 -25.30 7.68 2.69
CA LYS A 189 -25.06 6.70 1.62
C LYS A 189 -23.56 6.48 1.38
N ASN A 190 -22.79 7.57 1.24
CA ASN A 190 -21.34 7.51 1.05
C ASN A 190 -20.66 6.75 2.18
N SER A 191 -21.01 7.03 3.45
CA SER A 191 -20.39 6.32 4.57
C SER A 191 -20.75 4.82 4.61
N SER A 192 -21.93 4.43 4.11
CA SER A 192 -22.32 3.02 4.01
C SER A 192 -21.51 2.31 2.94
N ILE A 193 -21.40 2.92 1.75
CA ILE A 193 -20.60 2.39 0.63
C ILE A 193 -19.13 2.26 1.03
N THR A 194 -18.57 3.30 1.67
CA THR A 194 -17.19 3.28 2.14
C THR A 194 -16.96 2.18 3.18
N LYS A 195 -17.89 2.00 4.14
CA LYS A 195 -17.81 0.92 5.13
C LYS A 195 -17.84 -0.46 4.47
N GLN A 196 -18.73 -0.66 3.49
CA GLN A 196 -18.79 -1.92 2.74
C GLN A 196 -17.47 -2.18 2.00
N LYS A 197 -16.94 -1.19 1.27
CA LYS A 197 -15.66 -1.32 0.56
C LYS A 197 -14.48 -1.60 1.51
N LEU A 198 -14.45 -1.01 2.71
CA LEU A 198 -13.45 -1.35 3.73
C LEU A 198 -13.59 -2.81 4.19
N SER A 199 -14.82 -3.29 4.36
CA SER A 199 -15.09 -4.69 4.71
C SER A 199 -14.61 -5.64 3.62
N ASP A 200 -15.00 -5.39 2.36
CA ASP A 200 -14.58 -6.18 1.19
C ASP A 200 -13.05 -6.20 1.07
N LEU A 201 -12.41 -5.06 1.30
CA LEU A 201 -10.95 -4.94 1.28
C LEU A 201 -10.30 -5.72 2.42
N THR A 202 -10.87 -5.65 3.63
CA THR A 202 -10.40 -6.42 4.79
C THR A 202 -10.50 -7.91 4.52
N GLU A 203 -11.61 -8.37 3.94
CA GLU A 203 -11.81 -9.77 3.58
C GLU A 203 -10.81 -10.20 2.51
N ARG A 204 -10.59 -9.40 1.45
CA ARG A 204 -9.62 -9.71 0.39
C ARG A 204 -8.17 -9.77 0.90
N LEU A 205 -7.80 -8.89 1.84
CA LEU A 205 -6.47 -8.92 2.44
C LEU A 205 -6.31 -10.05 3.47
N GLY A 206 -7.39 -10.39 4.18
CA GLY A 206 -7.43 -11.45 5.19
C GLY A 206 -7.56 -12.86 4.60
N SER A 207 -8.11 -12.99 3.39
CA SER A 207 -8.13 -14.28 2.69
C SER A 207 -6.70 -14.63 2.28
N GLU A 208 -6.06 -15.52 3.05
CA GLU A 208 -4.64 -15.87 2.99
C GLU A 208 -4.12 -16.40 1.65
N HIS A 209 -4.92 -16.51 0.58
CA HIS A 209 -4.61 -17.50 -0.47
C HIS A 209 -4.28 -17.08 -1.89
N ASP A 210 -4.66 -15.93 -2.45
CA ASP A 210 -4.46 -15.77 -3.91
C ASP A 210 -3.70 -14.53 -4.40
N GLU A 211 -3.96 -13.33 -3.87
CA GLU A 211 -3.47 -12.12 -4.53
C GLU A 211 -2.02 -11.76 -4.17
N LEU A 212 -1.61 -11.94 -2.91
CA LEU A 212 -0.26 -11.61 -2.43
C LEU A 212 0.67 -12.82 -2.26
N LYS A 213 0.15 -14.04 -2.42
CA LYS A 213 0.94 -15.27 -2.30
C LYS A 213 2.16 -15.29 -3.24
N PRO A 214 2.05 -14.91 -4.53
CA PRO A 214 3.22 -14.85 -5.41
C PRO A 214 4.32 -13.92 -4.92
N LEU A 215 3.95 -12.80 -4.27
CA LEU A 215 4.89 -11.86 -3.67
C LEU A 215 5.64 -12.50 -2.48
N MET A 216 4.93 -13.22 -1.63
CA MET A 216 5.54 -13.93 -0.50
C MET A 216 6.47 -15.05 -0.98
N ASP A 217 6.03 -15.82 -1.98
CA ASP A 217 6.81 -16.93 -2.55
C ASP A 217 8.09 -16.43 -3.20
N VAL A 218 8.03 -15.38 -4.05
CA VAL A 218 9.23 -14.82 -4.66
C VAL A 218 10.19 -14.25 -3.61
N THR A 219 9.67 -13.56 -2.58
CA THR A 219 10.49 -13.03 -1.48
C THR A 219 11.21 -14.16 -0.75
N LYS A 220 10.50 -15.25 -0.41
CA LYS A 220 11.07 -16.42 0.25
C LYS A 220 12.14 -17.10 -0.61
N SER A 221 11.88 -17.25 -1.90
CA SER A 221 12.82 -17.88 -2.84
C SER A 221 14.07 -17.03 -3.04
N VAL A 222 13.94 -15.69 -3.15
CA VAL A 222 15.10 -14.79 -3.22
C VAL A 222 15.90 -14.83 -1.93
N VAL A 223 15.26 -14.77 -0.74
CA VAL A 223 15.98 -14.87 0.54
C VAL A 223 16.81 -16.17 0.62
N LYS A 224 16.26 -17.30 0.13
CA LYS A 224 17.02 -18.55 0.05
C LYS A 224 18.19 -18.46 -0.93
N ALA A 225 17.99 -17.86 -2.10
CA ALA A 225 19.06 -17.66 -3.08
C ALA A 225 20.16 -16.75 -2.55
N THR A 226 19.80 -15.64 -1.90
CA THR A 226 20.74 -14.72 -1.25
C THR A 226 21.55 -15.42 -0.16
N ARG A 227 20.91 -16.23 0.70
CA ARG A 227 21.64 -17.04 1.69
C ARG A 227 22.63 -18.00 1.04
N ALA A 228 22.21 -18.74 0.02
CA ALA A 228 23.10 -19.64 -0.70
C ALA A 228 24.31 -18.91 -1.33
N VAL A 229 24.10 -17.70 -1.87
CA VAL A 229 25.18 -16.85 -2.41
C VAL A 229 26.16 -16.40 -1.32
N GLU A 230 25.65 -16.00 -0.15
CA GLU A 230 26.51 -15.60 0.98
C GLU A 230 27.26 -16.79 1.58
N ASP A 231 26.61 -17.94 1.75
CA ASP A 231 27.28 -19.17 2.19
C ASP A 231 28.39 -19.57 1.20
N LEU A 232 28.13 -19.48 -0.12
CA LEU A 232 29.14 -19.73 -1.15
C LEU A 232 30.30 -18.75 -1.05
N ARG A 233 30.00 -17.46 -0.84
CA ARG A 233 31.02 -16.42 -0.66
C ARG A 233 31.91 -16.72 0.53
N GLU A 234 31.34 -17.16 1.66
CA GLU A 234 32.08 -17.53 2.87
C GLU A 234 32.97 -18.76 2.61
N SER A 235 32.42 -19.82 2.00
CA SER A 235 33.19 -21.03 1.65
C SER A 235 34.30 -20.79 0.62
N LEU A 236 34.18 -19.78 -0.24
CA LEU A 236 35.21 -19.41 -1.21
C LEU A 236 36.34 -18.54 -0.61
N GLY A 237 36.15 -17.97 0.58
CA GLY A 237 37.15 -17.14 1.24
C GLY A 237 37.67 -16.02 0.33
N LEU A 238 38.99 -15.97 0.11
CA LEU A 238 39.64 -14.95 -0.73
C LEU A 238 39.32 -15.10 -2.23
N ASP A 239 39.07 -16.31 -2.72
CA ASP A 239 38.69 -16.53 -4.13
C ASP A 239 37.32 -15.93 -4.46
N SER A 240 36.49 -15.65 -3.43
CA SER A 240 35.22 -14.94 -3.62
C SER A 240 35.42 -13.54 -4.22
N LEU A 241 36.52 -12.84 -3.91
CA LEU A 241 36.82 -11.53 -4.51
C LEU A 241 37.09 -11.64 -6.01
N ARG A 242 37.75 -12.73 -6.44
CA ARG A 242 38.04 -13.00 -7.85
C ARG A 242 36.79 -13.39 -8.63
N LEU A 243 35.91 -14.20 -8.01
CA LEU A 243 34.75 -14.78 -8.67
C LEU A 243 33.50 -13.90 -8.62
N MET A 244 33.30 -13.20 -7.51
CA MET A 244 32.07 -12.46 -7.18
C MET A 244 32.28 -10.94 -7.13
N GLY A 245 33.53 -10.48 -7.19
CA GLY A 245 33.89 -9.09 -6.99
C GLY A 245 33.77 -8.64 -5.54
N ASN A 246 33.96 -7.34 -5.32
CA ASN A 246 33.81 -6.75 -3.99
C ASN A 246 32.33 -6.62 -3.61
N LYS A 247 31.95 -7.16 -2.45
CA LYS A 247 30.60 -7.06 -1.87
C LYS A 247 30.11 -5.61 -1.77
N GLU A 248 30.99 -4.67 -1.45
CA GLU A 248 30.63 -3.25 -1.32
C GLU A 248 30.26 -2.63 -2.67
N GLU A 249 31.01 -2.95 -3.72
CA GLU A 249 30.74 -2.47 -5.08
C GLU A 249 29.43 -3.04 -5.62
N TRP A 250 29.20 -4.34 -5.40
CA TRP A 250 27.93 -4.99 -5.74
C TRP A 250 26.73 -4.34 -5.04
N ASN A 251 26.86 -4.05 -3.74
CA ASN A 251 25.83 -3.35 -2.98
C ASN A 251 25.60 -1.92 -3.52
N LYS A 252 26.66 -1.17 -3.87
CA LYS A 252 26.54 0.18 -4.44
C LYS A 252 25.79 0.17 -5.77
N GLU A 253 26.11 -0.78 -6.65
CA GLU A 253 25.44 -0.92 -7.94
C GLU A 253 23.97 -1.32 -7.76
N LEU A 254 23.66 -2.21 -6.81
CA LEU A 254 22.28 -2.56 -6.48
C LEU A 254 21.49 -1.33 -5.99
N MET A 255 22.08 -0.52 -5.09
CA MET A 255 21.46 0.71 -4.60
C MET A 255 21.23 1.73 -5.72
N ARG A 256 22.17 1.88 -6.66
CA ARG A 256 22.00 2.76 -7.83
C ARG A 256 20.80 2.34 -8.67
N ARG A 257 20.67 1.04 -8.97
CA ARG A 257 19.52 0.49 -9.73
C ARG A 257 18.21 0.65 -8.97
N GLU A 258 18.22 0.49 -7.65
CA GLU A 258 17.03 0.73 -6.82
C GLU A 258 16.55 2.18 -6.91
N GLU A 259 17.47 3.15 -6.82
CA GLU A 259 17.13 4.57 -6.91
C GLU A 259 16.56 4.93 -8.29
N GLU A 260 17.16 4.42 -9.36
CA GLU A 260 16.67 4.61 -10.73
C GLU A 260 15.24 4.09 -10.93
N ARG A 261 14.91 2.96 -10.31
CA ARG A 261 13.60 2.31 -10.44
C ARG A 261 12.55 2.85 -9.47
N ARG A 262 12.96 3.57 -8.42
CA ARG A 262 12.05 4.13 -7.40
C ARG A 262 11.03 5.09 -8.02
N SER A 263 11.45 5.91 -8.97
CA SER A 263 10.57 6.85 -9.69
C SER A 263 9.52 6.10 -10.53
N ASP A 264 9.92 5.06 -11.25
CA ASP A 264 9.01 4.25 -12.07
C ASP A 264 7.95 3.54 -11.23
N VAL A 265 8.36 2.99 -10.08
CA VAL A 265 7.43 2.35 -9.14
C VAL A 265 6.45 3.35 -8.55
N ALA A 266 6.92 4.55 -8.18
CA ALA A 266 6.06 5.62 -7.69
C ALA A 266 5.02 6.03 -8.75
N ARG A 267 5.45 6.20 -10.01
CA ARG A 267 4.56 6.51 -11.13
C ARG A 267 3.52 5.41 -11.36
N MET A 268 3.94 4.15 -11.38
CA MET A 268 3.04 2.99 -11.51
C MET A 268 1.98 2.95 -10.41
N LEU A 269 2.37 3.25 -9.16
CA LEU A 269 1.44 3.29 -8.03
C LEU A 269 0.42 4.43 -8.16
N GLU A 270 0.86 5.63 -8.56
CA GLU A 270 -0.05 6.77 -8.76
C GLU A 270 -1.00 6.54 -9.94
N GLU A 271 -0.53 5.97 -11.05
CA GLU A 271 -1.38 5.56 -12.18
C GLU A 271 -2.43 4.52 -11.75
N ALA A 272 -2.05 3.54 -10.93
CA ALA A 272 -2.98 2.54 -10.40
C ALA A 272 -4.03 3.16 -9.47
N LYS A 273 -3.63 4.07 -8.57
CA LYS A 273 -4.57 4.80 -7.70
C LYS A 273 -5.55 5.65 -8.52
N ALA A 274 -5.06 6.35 -9.54
CA ALA A 274 -5.90 7.17 -10.41
C ALA A 274 -6.96 6.33 -11.14
N LYS A 275 -6.58 5.18 -11.70
CA LYS A 275 -7.52 4.23 -12.34
C LYS A 275 -8.61 3.76 -11.38
N ILE A 276 -8.24 3.39 -10.15
CA ILE A 276 -9.21 2.97 -9.14
C ILE A 276 -10.13 4.12 -8.72
N LYS A 277 -9.58 5.34 -8.58
CA LYS A 277 -10.36 6.53 -8.24
C LYS A 277 -11.43 6.82 -9.31
N GLU A 278 -11.05 6.77 -10.58
CA GLU A 278 -11.99 6.93 -11.70
C GLU A 278 -13.07 5.82 -11.70
N GLU A 279 -12.68 4.57 -11.46
CA GLU A 279 -13.60 3.44 -11.41
C GLU A 279 -14.63 3.57 -10.27
N ILE A 280 -14.19 3.96 -9.07
CA ILE A 280 -15.11 4.16 -7.95
C ILE A 280 -16.02 5.36 -8.21
N HIS A 281 -15.50 6.46 -8.74
CA HIS A 281 -16.32 7.61 -9.09
C HIS A 281 -17.40 7.26 -10.11
N ARG A 282 -17.04 6.50 -11.15
CA ARG A 282 -17.97 6.01 -12.18
C ARG A 282 -19.11 5.20 -11.57
N ARG A 283 -18.81 4.24 -10.69
CA ARG A 283 -19.84 3.40 -10.03
C ARG A 283 -20.77 4.21 -9.14
N VAL A 284 -20.25 5.17 -8.38
CA VAL A 284 -21.07 6.04 -7.53
C VAL A 284 -22.05 6.87 -8.39
N GLN A 285 -21.60 7.39 -9.54
CA GLN A 285 -22.48 8.11 -10.47
C GLN A 285 -23.57 7.20 -11.06
N GLU A 286 -23.20 5.99 -11.50
CA GLU A 286 -24.14 5.01 -12.04
C GLU A 286 -25.23 4.63 -10.99
N GLU A 287 -24.84 4.38 -9.74
CA GLU A 287 -25.77 4.07 -8.65
C GLU A 287 -26.69 5.25 -8.29
N LEU A 288 -26.19 6.49 -8.38
CA LEU A 288 -27.02 7.69 -8.14
C LEU A 288 -28.08 7.87 -9.24
N LEU A 289 -27.70 7.65 -10.50
CA LEU A 289 -28.63 7.73 -11.63
C LEU A 289 -29.69 6.63 -11.60
N GLU A 290 -29.33 5.43 -11.16
CA GLU A 290 -30.28 4.32 -11.01
C GLU A 290 -31.32 4.59 -9.91
N GLU A 291 -30.91 5.19 -8.79
CA GLU A 291 -31.84 5.59 -7.73
C GLU A 291 -32.77 6.74 -8.15
N GLU A 292 -32.26 7.72 -8.91
CA GLU A 292 -33.08 8.82 -9.40
C GLU A 292 -34.19 8.32 -10.34
N LYS A 293 -33.85 7.38 -11.25
CA LYS A 293 -34.86 6.73 -12.10
C LYS A 293 -35.93 6.01 -11.28
N LYS A 294 -35.51 5.22 -10.28
CA LYS A 294 -36.45 4.52 -9.38
C LYS A 294 -37.38 5.48 -8.63
N ARG A 295 -36.94 6.70 -8.30
CA ARG A 295 -37.80 7.72 -7.68
C ARG A 295 -38.82 8.28 -8.68
N LYS A 296 -38.38 8.60 -9.90
CA LYS A 296 -39.25 9.11 -10.97
C LYS A 296 -40.36 8.10 -11.33
N ASP A 297 -40.04 6.80 -11.32
CA ASP A 297 -41.02 5.73 -11.62
C ASP A 297 -42.08 5.55 -10.51
N VAL A 298 -41.77 5.92 -9.26
CA VAL A 298 -42.71 5.79 -8.12
C VAL A 298 -43.60 7.02 -7.96
N GLU A 299 -43.13 8.20 -8.38
CA GLU A 299 -43.89 9.47 -8.28
C GLU A 299 -44.89 9.70 -9.41
N GLN A 300 -44.86 8.92 -10.50
CA GLN A 300 -45.96 8.95 -11.48
C GLN A 300 -47.16 8.14 -10.94
N PRO A 301 -48.28 8.79 -10.54
CA PRO A 301 -49.48 8.07 -10.19
C PRO A 301 -49.96 7.28 -11.41
N PRO A 302 -50.54 6.07 -11.24
CA PRO A 302 -51.14 5.34 -12.35
C PRO A 302 -52.28 6.19 -12.91
N THR A 303 -52.00 6.89 -14.01
CA THR A 303 -52.99 7.65 -14.76
C THR A 303 -54.03 6.64 -15.23
N LYS A 304 -55.16 6.60 -14.54
CA LYS A 304 -56.31 5.79 -14.93
C LYS A 304 -56.72 6.26 -16.33
N THR A 305 -56.33 5.47 -17.32
CA THR A 305 -56.71 5.65 -18.72
C THR A 305 -58.16 5.22 -18.86
N GLU A 306 -59.08 6.16 -18.68
CA GLU A 306 -60.39 6.08 -19.34
C GLU A 306 -60.42 7.14 -20.46
N GLY A 307 -60.22 6.66 -21.68
CA GLY A 307 -60.73 7.19 -22.94
C GLY A 307 -60.50 8.67 -23.27
N SER A 308 -59.53 8.95 -24.15
CA SER A 308 -59.79 9.64 -25.43
C SER A 308 -58.47 9.73 -26.19
N GLY A 309 -58.45 9.23 -27.42
CA GLY A 309 -57.24 9.07 -28.21
C GLY A 309 -56.66 10.38 -28.74
N GLY A 310 -55.35 10.32 -28.99
CA GLY A 310 -54.66 11.18 -29.96
C GLY A 310 -53.51 12.01 -29.39
N SER A 311 -52.28 11.53 -29.59
CA SER A 311 -51.08 12.36 -29.80
C SER A 311 -50.32 12.94 -28.58
N GLU A 312 -49.85 12.09 -27.65
CA GLU A 312 -48.89 12.51 -26.59
C GLU A 312 -47.62 11.63 -26.45
N GLU A 313 -47.38 10.66 -27.35
CA GLU A 313 -46.25 9.73 -27.21
C GLU A 313 -44.90 10.29 -27.74
N GLU A 314 -44.90 11.38 -28.51
CA GLU A 314 -43.67 11.99 -29.05
C GLU A 314 -43.01 13.01 -28.12
N THR A 315 -43.73 13.62 -27.18
CA THR A 315 -43.19 14.69 -26.32
C THR A 315 -42.39 14.17 -25.12
N ASN A 316 -42.67 12.97 -24.61
CA ASN A 316 -41.98 12.43 -23.44
C ASN A 316 -40.59 11.83 -23.74
N LYS A 317 -40.33 11.35 -24.96
CA LYS A 317 -39.00 10.84 -25.34
C LYS A 317 -37.94 11.95 -25.42
N GLY A 318 -38.31 13.14 -25.88
CA GLY A 318 -37.37 14.26 -26.03
C GLY A 318 -36.86 14.82 -24.70
N VAL A 319 -37.69 14.77 -23.65
CA VAL A 319 -37.32 15.29 -22.32
C VAL A 319 -36.33 14.36 -21.61
N GLU A 320 -36.51 13.04 -21.70
CA GLU A 320 -35.61 12.07 -21.06
C GLU A 320 -34.22 12.03 -21.73
N GLU A 321 -34.17 12.23 -23.06
CA GLU A 321 -32.91 12.26 -23.81
C GLU A 321 -32.13 13.56 -23.55
N ALA A 322 -32.81 14.69 -23.43
CA ALA A 322 -32.20 15.97 -23.06
C ALA A 322 -31.65 15.97 -21.62
N GLU A 323 -32.34 15.32 -20.67
CA GLU A 323 -31.89 15.21 -19.28
C GLU A 323 -30.63 14.33 -19.16
N LYS A 324 -30.59 13.18 -19.87
CA LYS A 324 -29.39 12.33 -19.93
C LYS A 324 -28.21 13.07 -20.55
N GLU A 325 -28.41 13.84 -21.62
CA GLU A 325 -27.34 14.61 -22.26
C GLU A 325 -26.83 15.74 -21.37
N GLN A 326 -27.70 16.36 -20.57
CA GLN A 326 -27.28 17.41 -19.63
C GLN A 326 -26.46 16.84 -18.47
N VAL A 327 -26.85 15.68 -17.94
CA VAL A 327 -26.11 14.96 -16.89
C VAL A 327 -24.73 14.51 -17.37
N THR A 328 -24.62 13.93 -18.58
CA THR A 328 -23.31 13.51 -19.12
C THR A 328 -22.39 14.70 -19.36
N ARG A 329 -22.90 15.81 -19.90
CA ARG A 329 -22.13 17.06 -20.06
C ARG A 329 -21.69 17.67 -18.74
N ALA A 330 -22.50 17.58 -17.69
CA ALA A 330 -22.13 18.06 -16.36
C ALA A 330 -21.02 17.20 -15.73
N ALA A 331 -21.11 15.87 -15.85
CA ALA A 331 -20.08 14.94 -15.38
C ALA A 331 -18.74 15.15 -16.10
N GLU A 332 -18.76 15.37 -17.41
CA GLU A 332 -17.56 15.63 -18.21
C GLU A 332 -16.86 16.94 -17.79
N LYS A 333 -17.63 18.00 -17.52
CA LYS A 333 -17.07 19.28 -17.02
C LYS A 333 -16.41 19.15 -15.65
N VAL A 334 -16.98 18.35 -14.74
CA VAL A 334 -16.36 18.08 -13.42
C VAL A 334 -15.04 17.34 -13.59
N ARG A 335 -14.98 16.37 -14.50
CA ARG A 335 -13.75 15.62 -14.82
C ARG A 335 -12.66 16.51 -15.42
N GLU A 336 -13.04 17.45 -16.29
CA GLU A 336 -12.12 18.44 -16.88
C GLU A 336 -11.59 19.44 -15.84
N GLU A 337 -12.41 19.88 -14.89
CA GLU A 337 -12.00 20.73 -13.77
C GLU A 337 -11.02 20.01 -12.82
N GLU A 338 -11.30 18.76 -12.44
CA GLU A 338 -10.43 17.99 -11.54
C GLU A 338 -9.06 17.71 -12.16
N THR A 339 -9.01 17.36 -13.45
CA THR A 339 -7.73 17.15 -14.16
C THR A 339 -6.91 18.43 -14.25
N LYS A 340 -7.55 19.58 -14.49
CA LYS A 340 -6.88 20.90 -14.45
C LYS A 340 -6.35 21.24 -13.05
N ARG A 341 -7.07 20.88 -11.98
CA ARG A 341 -6.60 21.10 -10.58
C ARG A 341 -5.43 20.19 -10.21
N ALA A 342 -5.46 18.93 -10.64
CA ALA A 342 -4.36 17.99 -10.44
C ALA A 342 -3.09 18.43 -11.17
N ALA A 343 -3.22 18.88 -12.42
CA ALA A 343 -2.10 19.42 -13.20
C ALA A 343 -1.46 20.66 -12.55
N LYS A 344 -2.27 21.59 -12.01
CA LYS A 344 -1.75 22.78 -11.28
C LYS A 344 -1.04 22.44 -9.97
N LYS A 345 -1.45 21.37 -9.27
CA LYS A 345 -0.75 20.92 -8.05
C LYS A 345 0.61 20.29 -8.38
N ALA A 346 0.73 19.59 -9.51
CA ALA A 346 1.99 18.99 -9.93
C ALA A 346 3.05 20.02 -10.34
N THR A 347 2.66 21.19 -10.85
CA THR A 347 3.62 22.22 -11.30
C THR A 347 4.14 23.14 -10.19
N ASN A 348 3.49 23.20 -9.03
CA ASN A 348 3.83 24.13 -7.95
C ASN A 348 4.60 23.51 -6.76
N GLY A 349 5.03 22.24 -6.87
CA GLY A 349 5.61 21.47 -5.76
C GLY A 349 7.14 21.35 -5.74
N ASN A 350 7.89 22.10 -6.56
CA ASN A 350 9.34 21.96 -6.65
C ASN A 350 10.03 23.22 -6.10
N ASP A 351 10.35 23.22 -4.80
CA ASP A 351 11.48 23.99 -4.26
C ASP A 351 11.92 23.43 -2.89
N GLY A 352 13.12 22.84 -2.89
CA GLY A 352 14.10 22.98 -1.79
C GLY A 352 13.91 22.17 -0.50
N SER A 353 14.25 20.87 -0.51
CA SER A 353 14.87 20.25 0.68
C SER A 353 15.73 19.03 0.33
N HIS A 354 16.92 19.28 -0.23
CA HIS A 354 18.01 18.30 -0.18
C HIS A 354 18.71 18.37 1.17
N SER A 355 18.16 17.68 2.17
CA SER A 355 18.94 17.30 3.34
C SER A 355 19.50 15.90 3.10
N PRO A 356 20.83 15.69 3.16
CA PRO A 356 21.40 14.36 3.12
C PRO A 356 21.12 13.69 4.47
N ALA A 357 19.95 13.05 4.58
CA ALA A 357 19.71 12.14 5.67
C ALA A 357 20.64 10.93 5.46
N LEU A 358 21.46 10.64 6.47
CA LEU A 358 22.18 9.38 6.62
C LEU A 358 21.15 8.25 6.70
N VAL A 359 20.67 7.79 5.55
CA VAL A 359 19.81 6.62 5.42
C VAL A 359 20.67 5.40 5.72
N HIS A 360 20.54 4.88 6.94
CA HIS A 360 20.88 3.50 7.22
C HIS A 360 20.22 2.62 6.18
N SER A 361 21.05 1.85 5.46
CA SER A 361 20.68 1.03 4.30
C SER A 361 19.38 0.22 4.55
N PRO A 362 18.30 0.50 3.80
CA PRO A 362 17.04 -0.23 3.91
C PRO A 362 17.17 -1.73 3.62
N LEU A 363 18.14 -2.14 2.81
CA LEU A 363 18.45 -3.55 2.54
C LEU A 363 19.03 -4.29 3.75
N LEU A 364 19.89 -3.63 4.54
CA LEU A 364 20.34 -4.16 5.83
C LEU A 364 19.17 -4.24 6.81
N LEU A 365 18.26 -3.25 6.81
CA LEU A 365 17.04 -3.29 7.60
C LEU A 365 16.06 -4.37 7.12
N ILE A 366 15.95 -4.69 5.83
CA ILE A 366 15.12 -5.79 5.31
C ILE A 366 15.73 -7.14 5.66
N LEU A 367 17.04 -7.31 5.49
CA LEU A 367 17.76 -8.50 5.95
C LEU A 367 17.57 -8.68 7.47
N LEU A 368 17.81 -7.64 8.27
CA LEU A 368 17.65 -7.70 9.73
C LEU A 368 16.19 -7.82 10.19
N SER A 369 15.21 -7.19 9.53
CA SER A 369 13.79 -7.32 9.89
C SER A 369 13.25 -8.70 9.54
N VAL A 370 13.66 -9.28 8.40
CA VAL A 370 13.22 -10.62 7.99
C VAL A 370 13.95 -11.72 8.77
N LEU A 371 15.24 -11.54 9.11
CA LEU A 371 15.95 -12.45 10.03
C LEU A 371 15.42 -12.35 11.47
N GLY A 372 15.06 -11.15 11.93
CA GLY A 372 14.48 -10.92 13.25
C GLY A 372 13.08 -11.53 13.42
N CYS A 373 12.23 -11.47 12.39
CA CYS A 373 10.91 -12.11 12.42
C CYS A 373 10.96 -13.64 12.43
N THR A 374 12.05 -14.28 11.97
CA THR A 374 12.22 -15.74 12.04
C THR A 374 12.78 -16.27 13.35
N LEU A 375 13.22 -15.39 14.27
CA LEU A 375 13.77 -15.75 15.59
C LEU A 375 12.77 -15.55 16.74
N VAL A 376 11.59 -14.97 16.46
CA VAL A 376 10.55 -14.62 17.45
C VAL A 376 9.22 -15.36 17.16
N CYS A 377 9.17 -16.19 16.13
CA CYS A 377 8.15 -17.23 15.93
C CYS A 377 8.83 -18.59 16.06
#